data_AF-A0A7W1NQ84-F1
#
_entry.id   AF-A0A7W1NQ84-F1
#
_cell.length_a   1.000
_cell.length_b   1.000
_cell.length_c   1.000
_cell.angle_alpha   90.00
_cell.angle_beta   90.00
_cell.angle_gamma   90.00
#
_symmetry.space_group_name_H-M   'P 1'
#
loop_
_entity.id
_entity.type
_entity.pdbx_description
1 polymer ?
#
loop_
_entity_poly.entity_id
_entity_poly.type
_entity_poly.pdbx_seq_one_letter_code
_entity_poly.pdbx_strand_id
1 'polypeptide(L)' 'MDKEVLKGFARIGIFIGGGGLVLLLIEPHNSPEYVVSMCSAILGGLLLLGVVLINRWMS' A
#
# COMPACT_ATOMS: atom_id res chain seq x y z
N MET A 1 19.75 7.95 1.40
CA MET A 1 19.07 6.68 1.08
C MET A 1 19.27 6.42 -0.41
N ASP A 2 19.66 5.21 -0.80
CA ASP A 2 19.89 4.91 -2.22
C ASP A 2 18.56 4.99 -3.01
N LYS A 3 18.57 5.65 -4.18
CA LYS A 3 17.36 5.87 -5.00
C LYS A 3 16.73 4.55 -5.43
N GLU A 4 17.51 3.47 -5.53
CA GLU A 4 17.01 2.15 -5.87
C GLU A 4 16.14 1.55 -4.77
N VAL A 5 16.50 1.77 -3.50
CA VAL A 5 15.74 1.30 -2.34
C VAL A 5 14.37 1.99 -2.27
N LEU A 6 14.33 3.31 -2.50
CA LEU A 6 13.08 4.07 -2.53
C LEU A 6 12.16 3.62 -3.67
N LYS A 7 12.74 3.30 -4.83
CA LYS A 7 12.02 2.81 -6.01
C LYS A 7 11.47 1.40 -5.81
N GLY A 8 12.19 0.54 -5.10
CA GLY A 8 11.71 -0.78 -4.66
C GLY A 8 10.54 -0.67 -3.69
N PHE A 9 10.67 0.17 -2.66
CA PHE A 9 9.62 0.42 -1.67
C PHE A 9 8.34 1.00 -2.29
N ALA A 10 8.47 1.97 -3.20
CA ALA A 10 7.32 2.53 -3.92
C ALA A 10 6.58 1.46 -4.73
N ARG A 11 7.32 0.56 -5.41
CA ARG A 11 6.74 -0.50 -6.23
C ARG A 11 5.99 -1.53 -5.40
N ILE A 12 6.57 -1.93 -4.26
CA ILE A 12 5.93 -2.83 -3.28
C ILE A 12 4.68 -2.16 -2.67
N GLY A 13 4.76 -0.88 -2.32
CA GLY A 13 3.62 -0.11 -1.81
C GLY A 13 2.46 -0.04 -2.80
N ILE A 14 2.74 0.19 -4.10
CA ILE A 14 1.72 0.18 -5.16
C ILE A 14 1.12 -1.22 -5.32
N PHE A 15 1.94 -2.27 -5.24
CA PHE A 15 1.46 -3.64 -5.41
C PHE A 15 0.56 -4.08 -4.25
N ILE A 16 0.96 -3.79 -3.00
CA ILE A 16 0.20 -4.14 -1.79
C ILE A 16 -1.04 -3.24 -1.66
N GLY A 17 -0.87 -1.93 -1.82
CA GLY A 17 -1.96 -0.96 -1.71
C GLY A 17 -2.96 -1.09 -2.85
N GLY A 18 -2.49 -1.22 -4.09
CA GLY A 18 -3.34 -1.42 -5.26
C GLY A 18 -4.02 -2.78 -5.26
N GLY A 19 -3.30 -3.86 -4.93
CA GLY A 19 -3.87 -5.20 -4.82
C GLY A 19 -4.94 -5.29 -3.73
N GLY A 20 -4.67 -4.76 -2.53
CA GLY A 20 -5.63 -4.71 -1.44
C GLY A 20 -6.86 -3.84 -1.75
N LEU A 21 -6.69 -2.72 -2.47
CA LEU A 21 -7.80 -1.84 -2.84
C LEU A 21 -8.70 -2.44 -3.93
N VAL A 22 -8.12 -3.18 -4.89
CA VAL A 22 -8.88 -3.92 -5.91
C VAL A 22 -9.68 -5.06 -5.27
N LEU A 23 -9.07 -5.81 -4.35
CA LEU A 23 -9.75 -6.89 -3.62
C LEU A 23 -10.89 -6.35 -2.75
N LEU A 24 -10.68 -5.21 -2.08
CA LEU A 24 -11.71 -4.53 -1.27
C LEU A 24 -12.92 -4.08 -2.10
N LEU A 25 -12.71 -3.74 -3.38
CA LEU A 25 -13.79 -3.38 -4.32
C LEU A 25 -14.58 -4.59 -4.83
N ILE A 26 -14.03 -5.81 -4.75
CA ILE A 26 -14.62 -7.04 -5.29
C ILE A 26 -15.23 -7.92 -4.19
N GLU A 27 -14.67 -7.90 -2.97
CA GLU A 27 -15.11 -8.78 -1.90
C GLU A 27 -16.42 -8.34 -1.23
N PRO A 28 -17.35 -9.28 -0.99
CA PRO A 28 -18.59 -9.00 -0.27
C PRO A 28 -18.29 -8.69 1.21
N HIS A 29 -18.87 -7.58 1.69
CA HIS A 29 -18.61 -6.96 3.00
C HIS A 29 -18.87 -7.86 4.23
N ASN A 30 -19.50 -9.03 4.04
CA ASN A 30 -19.93 -9.92 5.13
C ASN A 30 -19.00 -11.12 5.35
N SER A 31 -17.80 -11.12 4.75
CA SER A 31 -16.84 -12.22 4.81
C SER A 31 -15.57 -11.83 5.59
N PRO A 32 -14.93 -12.76 6.35
CA PRO A 32 -13.67 -12.50 7.04
C PRO A 32 -12.52 -12.05 6.11
N GLU A 33 -12.63 -12.39 4.83
CA GLU A 33 -11.72 -12.00 3.75
C GLU A 33 -11.65 -10.46 3.63
N TYR A 34 -12.81 -9.79 3.77
CA TYR A 34 -12.94 -8.33 3.63
C TYR A 34 -12.10 -7.60 4.67
N VAL A 35 -12.04 -8.10 5.91
CA VAL A 35 -11.23 -7.49 6.99
C VAL A 35 -9.74 -7.59 6.68
N VAL A 36 -9.30 -8.74 6.15
CA VAL A 36 -7.90 -8.95 5.76
C VAL A 36 -7.53 -8.07 4.57
N SER A 37 -8.45 -7.94 3.61
CA SER A 37 -8.33 -7.06 2.45
C SER A 37 -8.23 -5.59 2.87
N MET A 38 -9.07 -5.15 3.82
CA MET A 38 -9.03 -3.81 4.42
C MET A 38 -7.71 -3.53 5.13
N CYS A 39 -7.25 -4.46 5.98
CA CYS A 39 -5.97 -4.31 6.68
C CYS A 39 -4.80 -4.21 5.70
N SER A 40 -4.82 -5.01 4.64
CA SER A 40 -3.79 -5.00 3.59
C SER A 40 -3.80 -3.70 2.78
N ALA A 41 -4.99 -3.18 2.46
CA ALA A 41 -5.15 -1.89 1.80
C ALA A 41 -4.64 -0.73 2.68
N ILE A 42 -4.93 -0.75 3.98
CA ILE A 42 -4.44 0.26 4.94
C ILE A 42 -2.91 0.18 5.06
N LEU A 43 -2.35 -1.01 5.24
CA LEU A 43 -0.89 -1.19 5.33
C LEU A 43 -0.18 -0.76 4.06
N GLY A 44 -0.71 -1.11 2.88
CA GLY A 44 -0.18 -0.66 1.59
C GLY A 44 -0.26 0.85 1.42
N GLY A 45 -1.38 1.47 1.82
CA GLY A 45 -1.57 2.91 1.83
C GLY A 45 -0.57 3.61 2.77
N LEU A 46 -0.37 3.09 3.97
CA LEU A 46 0.55 3.64 4.97
C LEU A 46 2.01 3.55 4.50
N LEU A 47 2.37 2.46 3.81
CA LEU A 47 3.65 2.28 3.13
C LEU A 47 3.87 3.34 2.04
N LEU A 48 2.88 3.56 1.16
CA LEU A 48 2.96 4.59 0.13
C LEU A 48 3.07 5.99 0.72
N LEU A 49 2.27 6.29 1.75
CA LEU A 49 2.26 7.58 2.42
C LEU A 49 3.62 7.87 3.07
N GLY A 50 4.21 6.87 3.73
CA GLY A 50 5.57 6.94 4.27
C GLY A 50 6.63 7.21 3.20
N VAL A 51 6.58 6.51 2.06
CA VAL A 51 7.51 6.74 0.94
C VAL A 51 7.38 8.16 0.37
N VAL A 52 6.15 8.64 0.17
CA VAL A 52 5.89 10.01 -0.33
C VAL A 52 6.39 11.04 0.68
N LEU A 53 6.15 10.84 1.98
CA LEU A 53 6.62 11.75 3.02
C LEU A 53 8.14 11.85 3.04
N ILE A 54 8.83 10.70 3.00
CA ILE A 54 10.29 10.63 2.97
C ILE A 54 10.83 11.28 1.70
N ASN A 55 10.25 10.98 0.53
CA ASN A 55 10.68 11.56 -0.74
C ASN A 55 10.50 13.08 -0.78
N ARG A 56 9.41 13.58 -0.18
CA ARG A 56 9.15 15.02 -0.07
C ARG A 56 10.05 15.70 0.96
N TRP A 57 10.44 15.02 2.03
CA TRP A 57 11.41 15.52 3.00
C TRP A 57 12.85 15.54 2.49
N MET A 58 13.19 14.67 1.53
CA MET A 58 14.54 14.57 0.94
C MET A 58 14.72 15.43 -0.32
N SER A 59 13.67 16.12 -0.78
CA SER A 59 13.66 17.03 -1.93
C SER A 59 13.56 18.47 -1.48
#